data_AF-A0A6H1UF57-F1
#
_entry.id   AF-A0A6H1UF57-F1
#
_cell.length_a   1.000
_cell.length_b   1.000
_cell.length_c   1.000
_cell.angle_alpha   90.00
_cell.angle_beta   90.00
_cell.angle_gamma   90.00
#
_symmetry.space_group_name_H-M   'P 1'
#
loop_
_entity.id
_entity.type
_entity.pdbx_description
1 polymer ?
#
loop_
_entity_poly.entity_id
_entity_poly.type
_entity_poly.pdbx_seq_one_letter_code
_entity_poly.pdbx_strand_id
1 'polypeptide(L)'
;MSNLQLEDAFRSALIEIEQEKQQGVELTSSTRSAKQMRSYIENLEWNDKQLITFRDTLDQMIHDRSEKAQKAERLQTYRAKLINMARDLNMSYDELVTTMVDLESVKK
;
A
#
# COMPACT_ATOMS: atom_id res chain seq x y z
N MET A 1 -25.70 47.59 -14.12
CA MET A 1 -25.65 46.14 -13.80
C MET A 1 -26.95 45.80 -13.10
N SER A 2 -27.75 44.91 -13.68
CA SER A 2 -29.08 44.58 -13.17
C SER A 2 -28.96 43.65 -11.96
N ASN A 3 -29.84 43.81 -10.95
CA ASN A 3 -29.87 42.98 -9.73
C ASN A 3 -29.84 41.47 -10.00
N LEU A 4 -30.42 41.02 -11.12
CA LEU A 4 -30.36 39.62 -11.55
C LEU A 4 -28.94 39.10 -11.77
N GLN A 5 -28.04 39.91 -12.36
CA GLN A 5 -26.66 39.49 -12.60
C GLN A 5 -25.87 39.34 -11.30
N LEU A 6 -26.24 40.11 -10.27
CA LEU A 6 -25.63 40.03 -8.94
C LEU A 6 -26.13 38.79 -8.19
N GLU A 7 -27.43 38.48 -8.28
CA GLU A 7 -28.01 37.26 -7.69
C GLU A 7 -27.49 35.99 -8.37
N ASP A 8 -27.35 35.98 -9.70
CA ASP A 8 -26.78 34.84 -10.42
C ASP A 8 -25.30 34.64 -10.10
N ALA A 9 -24.53 35.73 -9.95
CA ALA A 9 -23.15 35.67 -9.50
C ALA A 9 -23.05 35.13 -8.06
N PHE A 10 -23.95 35.55 -7.17
CA PHE A 10 -24.00 35.05 -5.79
C PHE A 10 -24.39 33.57 -5.72
N ARG A 11 -25.38 33.13 -6.52
CA ARG A 11 -25.77 31.72 -6.61
C ARG A 11 -24.65 30.86 -7.17
N SER A 12 -23.95 31.34 -8.20
CA SER A 12 -22.82 30.63 -8.80
C SER A 12 -21.67 30.49 -7.79
N ALA A 13 -21.35 31.56 -7.06
CA ALA A 13 -20.34 31.51 -5.99
C ALA A 13 -20.75 30.57 -4.84
N LEU A 14 -22.03 30.54 -4.46
CA LEU A 14 -22.55 29.60 -3.46
C LEU A 14 -22.46 28.15 -3.92
N ILE A 15 -22.77 27.87 -5.19
CA ILE A 15 -22.64 26.54 -5.79
C ILE A 15 -21.17 26.12 -5.87
N GLU A 16 -20.25 27.02 -6.24
CA GLU A 16 -18.81 26.74 -6.22
C GLU A 16 -18.31 26.43 -4.80
N ILE A 17 -18.73 27.20 -3.79
CA ILE A 17 -18.37 26.95 -2.39
C ILE A 17 -18.97 25.64 -1.86
N GLU A 18 -20.20 25.30 -2.25
CA GLU A 18 -20.81 24.00 -1.93
C GLU A 18 -20.10 22.85 -2.64
N GLN A 19 -19.67 23.02 -3.89
CA GLN A 19 -18.92 22.02 -4.64
C GLN A 19 -17.51 21.82 -4.09
N GLU A 20 -16.83 22.89 -3.65
CA GLU A 20 -15.55 22.80 -2.93
C GLU A 20 -15.71 22.07 -1.58
N LYS A 21 -16.85 22.22 -0.89
CA LYS A 21 -17.16 21.45 0.32
C LYS A 21 -17.52 19.99 0.03
N GLN A 22 -18.08 19.68 -1.13
CA GLN A 22 -18.51 18.33 -1.51
C GLN A 22 -17.43 17.50 -2.20
N GLN A 23 -16.38 18.11 -2.75
CA GLN A 23 -15.18 17.39 -3.17
C GLN A 23 -14.37 16.97 -1.94
N GLY A 24 -14.84 15.92 -1.28
CA GLY A 24 -14.03 15.17 -0.32
C GLY A 24 -12.69 14.87 -0.98
N VAL A 25 -11.61 15.37 -0.38
CA VAL A 25 -10.25 15.28 -0.93
C VAL A 25 -9.83 13.80 -0.94
N GLU A 26 -10.25 13.02 -1.93
CA GLU A 26 -9.96 11.58 -1.92
C GLU A 26 -8.45 11.34 -1.89
N LEU A 27 -7.99 10.52 -0.93
CA LEU A 27 -6.63 10.01 -0.94
C LEU A 27 -6.50 9.01 -2.08
N THR A 28 -5.98 9.48 -3.20
CA THR A 28 -5.68 8.63 -4.36
C THR A 28 -4.23 8.16 -4.30
N SER A 29 -3.87 7.23 -5.20
CA SER A 29 -2.49 6.78 -5.40
C SER A 29 -1.50 7.91 -5.75
N SER A 30 -2.00 9.09 -6.13
CA SER A 30 -1.22 10.29 -6.44
C SER A 30 -0.88 11.15 -5.21
N THR A 31 -1.51 10.90 -4.05
CA THR A 31 -1.24 11.66 -2.83
C THR A 31 0.15 11.30 -2.28
N ARG A 32 1.10 12.22 -2.42
CA ARG A 32 2.52 11.99 -2.07
C ARG A 32 3.05 12.89 -0.96
N SER A 33 2.30 13.91 -0.55
CA SER A 33 2.76 14.87 0.46
C SER A 33 2.03 14.74 1.80
N ALA A 34 2.76 14.93 2.89
CA ALA A 34 2.19 14.94 4.24
C ALA A 34 1.11 16.03 4.40
N LYS A 35 1.24 17.15 3.69
CA LYS A 35 0.25 18.25 3.71
C LYS A 35 -1.10 17.80 3.15
N GLN A 36 -1.11 17.08 2.03
CA GLN A 36 -2.34 16.54 1.44
C GLN A 36 -2.99 15.49 2.34
N MET A 37 -2.19 14.58 2.91
CA MET A 37 -2.69 13.57 3.85
C MET A 37 -3.29 14.19 5.11
N ARG A 38 -2.60 15.19 5.68
CA ARG A 38 -3.07 15.91 6.86
C ARG A 38 -4.38 16.64 6.58
N SER A 39 -4.46 17.38 5.48
CA SER A 39 -5.69 18.09 5.10
C SER A 39 -6.87 17.15 4.93
N TYR A 40 -6.66 15.96 4.35
CA TYR A 40 -7.72 14.96 4.27
C TYR A 40 -8.14 14.44 5.64
N ILE A 41 -7.19 14.05 6.49
CA ILE A 41 -7.49 13.52 7.82
C ILE A 41 -8.21 14.56 8.68
N GLU A 42 -7.83 15.84 8.56
CA GLU A 42 -8.52 16.95 9.23
C GLU A 42 -9.98 17.09 8.76
N ASN A 43 -10.27 16.85 7.47
CA ASN A 43 -11.65 16.85 6.95
C ASN A 43 -12.51 15.68 7.47
N LEU A 44 -11.90 14.63 8.03
CA LEU A 44 -12.63 13.49 8.58
C LEU A 44 -13.16 13.74 10.00
N GLU A 45 -12.78 14.86 10.62
CA GLU A 45 -13.21 15.26 11.98
C GLU A 45 -13.00 14.16 13.04
N TRP A 46 -11.95 13.36 12.88
CA TRP A 46 -11.63 12.26 13.78
C TRP A 46 -11.14 12.75 15.14
N ASN A 47 -11.57 12.06 16.20
CA ASN A 47 -11.02 12.27 17.54
C ASN A 47 -9.65 11.59 17.71
N ASP A 48 -8.95 11.95 18.77
CA ASP A 48 -7.61 11.43 19.07
C ASP A 48 -7.54 9.90 19.12
N LYS A 49 -8.58 9.22 19.64
CA LYS A 49 -8.61 7.74 19.68
C LYS A 49 -8.68 7.13 18.29
N GLN A 50 -9.45 7.73 17.40
CA GLN A 50 -9.53 7.31 15.99
C GLN A 50 -8.20 7.53 15.27
N LEU A 51 -7.53 8.66 15.51
CA LEU A 51 -6.21 8.95 14.94
C LEU A 51 -5.15 7.96 15.43
N ILE A 52 -5.15 7.63 16.73
CA ILE A 52 -4.27 6.61 17.30
C ILE A 52 -4.52 5.25 16.66
N THR A 53 -5.79 4.85 16.54
CA THR A 53 -6.17 3.57 15.92
C THR A 53 -5.73 3.51 14.45
N PHE A 54 -5.88 4.61 13.73
CA PHE A 54 -5.46 4.71 12.34
C PHE A 54 -3.93 4.59 12.19
N ARG A 55 -3.16 5.28 13.04
CA ARG A 55 -1.70 5.15 13.10
C ARG A 55 -1.29 3.70 13.35
N ASP A 56 -1.84 3.06 14.38
CA ASP A 56 -1.46 1.70 14.76
C ASP A 56 -1.78 0.70 13.63
N THR A 57 -2.91 0.90 12.94
CA THR A 57 -3.28 0.10 11.76
C THR A 57 -2.30 0.32 10.61
N LEU A 58 -1.90 1.57 10.31
CA LEU A 58 -0.92 1.87 9.28
C LEU A 58 0.45 1.25 9.59
N ASP A 59 0.90 1.34 10.84
CA ASP A 59 2.17 0.76 11.29
C ASP A 59 2.17 -0.76 11.10
N GLN A 60 1.07 -1.42 11.47
CA GLN A 60 0.91 -2.86 11.25
C GLN A 60 0.94 -3.23 9.75
N MET A 61 0.25 -2.47 8.90
CA MET A 61 0.27 -2.69 7.45
C MET A 61 1.68 -2.52 6.84
N ILE A 62 2.44 -1.54 7.32
CA ILE A 62 3.82 -1.31 6.88
C ILE A 62 4.70 -2.48 7.32
N HIS A 63 4.57 -2.93 8.56
CA HIS A 63 5.30 -4.07 9.10
C HIS A 63 5.05 -5.35 8.28
N ASP A 64 3.78 -5.69 8.03
CA ASP A 64 3.39 -6.87 7.28
C ASP A 64 3.93 -6.85 5.83
N ARG A 65 3.95 -5.68 5.20
CA ARG A 65 4.53 -5.51 3.85
C ARG A 65 6.04 -5.70 3.87
N SER A 66 6.73 -5.18 4.88
CA SER A 66 8.17 -5.36 5.04
C SER A 66 8.53 -6.84 5.26
N GLU A 67 7.82 -7.52 6.16
CA GLU A 67 7.97 -8.96 6.42
C GLU A 67 7.77 -9.79 5.15
N LYS A 68 6.73 -9.50 4.36
CA LYS A 68 6.48 -10.17 3.08
C LYS A 68 7.61 -9.93 2.08
N ALA A 69 8.11 -8.70 1.98
CA ALA A 69 9.23 -8.38 1.10
C ALA A 69 10.50 -9.14 1.49
N GLN A 70 10.84 -9.17 2.79
CA GLN A 70 12.00 -9.94 3.28
C GLN A 70 11.84 -11.44 3.02
N LYS A 71 10.64 -12.01 3.21
CA LYS A 71 10.37 -13.42 2.89
C LYS A 71 10.58 -13.70 1.40
N ALA A 72 10.11 -12.82 0.52
CA ALA A 72 10.31 -12.94 -0.92
C ALA A 72 11.79 -12.87 -1.30
N GLU A 73 12.55 -11.94 -0.72
CA GLU A 73 13.99 -11.81 -0.94
C GLU A 73 14.77 -13.05 -0.48
N ARG A 74 14.44 -13.57 0.72
CA ARG A 74 15.04 -14.81 1.23
C ARG A 74 14.72 -15.98 0.30
N LEU A 75 13.47 -16.12 -0.15
CA LEU A 75 13.08 -17.18 -1.08
C LEU A 75 13.83 -17.08 -2.41
N GLN A 76 13.98 -15.87 -2.96
CA GLN A 76 14.76 -15.64 -4.17
C GLN A 76 16.23 -16.02 -3.98
N THR A 77 16.81 -15.66 -2.84
CA THR A 77 18.18 -16.04 -2.47
C THR A 77 18.34 -17.56 -2.37
N TYR A 78 17.39 -18.26 -1.75
CA TYR A 78 17.40 -19.71 -1.67
C TYR A 78 17.28 -20.36 -3.05
N ARG A 79 16.38 -19.88 -3.91
CA ARG A 79 16.28 -20.34 -5.30
C ARG A 79 17.59 -20.18 -6.05
N ALA A 80 18.26 -19.03 -5.92
CA ALA A 80 19.56 -18.80 -6.54
C ALA A 80 20.63 -19.79 -6.03
N LYS A 81 20.65 -20.08 -4.72
CA LYS A 81 21.55 -21.08 -4.14
C LYS A 81 21.29 -22.48 -4.70
N LEU A 82 20.03 -22.89 -4.80
CA LEU A 82 19.64 -24.19 -5.37
C LEU A 82 20.03 -24.30 -6.84
N ILE A 83 19.83 -23.25 -7.63
CA ILE A 83 20.26 -23.22 -9.04
C ILE A 83 21.78 -23.38 -9.15
N ASN A 84 22.54 -22.65 -8.33
CA ASN A 84 24.00 -22.78 -8.31
C ASN A 84 24.44 -24.19 -7.91
N MET A 85 23.81 -24.77 -6.89
CA MET A 85 24.09 -26.14 -6.44
C MET A 85 23.75 -27.19 -7.51
N ALA A 86 22.62 -27.04 -8.19
CA ALA A 86 22.23 -27.94 -9.29
C ALA A 86 23.29 -27.91 -10.40
N ARG A 87 23.76 -26.70 -10.76
CA ARG A 87 24.85 -26.51 -11.72
C ARG A 87 26.15 -27.17 -11.25
N ASP A 88 26.53 -27.00 -9.99
CA ASP A 88 27.77 -27.58 -9.44
C ASP A 88 27.72 -29.11 -9.41
N LEU A 89 26.53 -29.69 -9.22
CA LEU A 89 26.27 -31.13 -9.26
C LEU A 89 25.95 -31.66 -10.67
N ASN A 90 26.01 -30.79 -11.69
CA ASN A 90 25.72 -31.09 -13.08
C ASN A 90 24.35 -31.77 -13.31
N MET A 91 23.34 -31.30 -12.57
CA MET A 91 21.94 -31.74 -12.67
C MET A 91 21.01 -30.54 -12.85
N SER A 92 19.78 -30.79 -13.30
CA SER A 92 18.75 -29.76 -13.39
C SER A 92 18.21 -29.37 -12.00
N TYR A 93 17.60 -28.19 -11.91
CA TYR A 93 16.95 -27.73 -10.68
C TYR A 93 15.85 -28.69 -10.21
N ASP A 94 15.05 -29.23 -11.13
CA ASP A 94 13.95 -30.15 -10.81
C ASP A 94 14.47 -31.50 -10.31
N GLU A 95 15.56 -32.01 -10.89
CA GLU A 95 16.24 -33.23 -10.40
C GLU A 95 16.81 -33.02 -8.99
N LEU A 96 17.43 -31.87 -8.74
CA LEU A 96 17.95 -31.53 -7.40
C LEU A 96 16.82 -31.49 -6.37
N VAL A 97 15.71 -30.80 -6.67
CA VAL A 97 14.57 -30.66 -5.75
C VAL A 97 13.95 -32.03 -5.46
N THR A 98 13.76 -32.86 -6.49
CA THR A 98 13.22 -34.22 -6.34
C THR A 98 14.12 -35.06 -5.43
N THR A 99 15.43 -35.04 -5.68
CA THR A 99 16.42 -35.76 -4.86
C THR A 99 16.40 -35.31 -3.41
N MET A 100 16.26 -34.00 -3.14
CA MET A 100 16.21 -33.47 -1.77
C MET A 100 14.94 -33.91 -1.02
N VAL A 101 13.79 -33.94 -1.69
CA VAL A 101 12.52 -34.41 -1.11
C VAL A 101 12.57 -35.90 -0.82
N ASP A 102 13.11 -36.70 -1.74
CA ASP A 102 13.28 -38.14 -1.58
C ASP A 102 14.19 -38.45 -0.38
N LEU A 103 15.31 -37.73 -0.23
CA LEU A 103 16.22 -37.87 0.91
C LEU A 103 15.57 -37.50 2.26
N GLU A 104 14.66 -36.54 2.29
CA GLU A 104 13.92 -36.17 3.49
C GLU A 104 12.91 -37.25 3.89
N SER A 105 12.26 -37.88 2.91
CA SER A 105 11.29 -38.97 3.14
C SER A 105 11.92 -40.24 3.72
N VAL A 106 13.19 -40.51 3.38
CA VAL A 106 13.97 -41.67 3.86
C VAL A 106 14.46 -41.49 5.31
N LYS A 107 14.48 -40.26 5.84
CA LYS A 107 14.90 -39.96 7.22
C LYS A 107 13.77 -40.03 8.26
N LYS A 108 12.53 -40.24 7.84
CA LYS A 108 11.38 -40.47 8.72
C LYS A 108 11.13 -41.97 8.90
#